data_AF-A0AAX6H847-F1
#
_entry.id   AF-A0AAX6H847-F1
#
_cell.length_a   1.000
_cell.length_b   1.000
_cell.length_c   1.000
_cell.angle_alpha   90.00
_cell.angle_beta   90.00
_cell.angle_gamma   90.00
#
_symmetry.space_group_name_H-M   'P 1'
#
loop_
_entity.id
_entity.type
_entity.pdbx_description
1 polymer ?
#
loop_
_entity_poly.entity_id
_entity_poly.type
_entity_poly.pdbx_seq_one_letter_code
_entity_poly.pdbx_strand_id
1 'polypeptide(L)'
;MCLAPEEAQLLSILLKLMNAKKTIEIGVFTGYSLLTTALALPANGKITAIDVQKSYFEIGLPYLRKAGLSILISSTPQLFFLIECSKR
;
A
#
# COMPACT_ATOMS: atom_id res chain seq x y z
N MET A 1 11.05 -2.67 -7.94
CA MET A 1 11.19 -1.38 -8.64
C MET A 1 10.32 -0.38 -7.88
N CYS A 2 10.81 0.83 -7.60
CA CYS A 2 9.98 1.90 -7.03
C CYS A 2 9.34 2.73 -8.14
N LEU A 3 8.12 3.20 -7.89
CA LEU A 3 7.38 4.14 -8.72
C LEU A 3 8.08 5.51 -8.75
N ALA A 4 8.04 6.23 -9.87
CA ALA A 4 8.54 7.60 -9.93
C ALA A 4 7.63 8.56 -9.13
N PRO A 5 8.16 9.67 -8.56
CA PRO A 5 7.35 10.63 -7.81
C PRO A 5 6.16 11.21 -8.61
N GLU A 6 6.34 11.44 -9.90
CA GLU A 6 5.31 11.99 -10.79
C GLU A 6 4.16 11.00 -11.01
N GLU A 7 4.49 9.71 -11.15
CA GLU A 7 3.52 8.62 -11.22
C GLU A 7 2.75 8.47 -9.89
N ALA A 8 3.43 8.63 -8.75
CA ALA A 8 2.79 8.61 -7.44
C ALA A 8 1.78 9.76 -7.29
N GLN A 9 2.16 10.95 -7.74
CA GLN A 9 1.28 12.10 -7.72
C GLN A 9 0.06 11.89 -8.62
N LEU A 10 0.26 11.39 -9.84
CA LEU A 10 -0.83 11.04 -10.75
C LEU A 10 -1.77 10.01 -10.13
N LEU A 11 -1.24 8.95 -9.53
CA LEU A 11 -2.02 7.91 -8.85
C LEU A 11 -2.88 8.49 -7.72
N SER A 12 -2.32 9.39 -6.91
CA SER A 12 -3.06 10.07 -5.83
C SER A 12 -4.23 10.89 -6.36
N ILE A 13 -4.04 11.60 -7.48
CA ILE A 13 -5.09 12.37 -8.14
C ILE A 13 -6.20 11.43 -8.63
N LEU A 14 -5.84 10.36 -9.34
CA LEU A 14 -6.79 9.37 -9.86
C LEU A 14 -7.64 8.75 -8.75
N LEU A 15 -7.02 8.31 -7.65
CA LEU A 15 -7.72 7.71 -6.51
C LEU A 15 -8.74 8.67 -5.88
N LYS A 16 -8.39 9.96 -5.75
CA LYS A 16 -9.28 11.00 -5.23
C LYS A 16 -10.44 11.28 -6.19
N LEU A 17 -10.16 11.41 -7.49
CA LEU A 17 -11.19 11.63 -8.52
C LEU A 17 -12.19 10.49 -8.59
N MET A 18 -11.72 9.25 -8.42
CA MET A 18 -12.56 8.05 -8.39
C MET A 18 -13.33 7.87 -7.07
N ASN A 19 -13.05 8.69 -6.04
CA ASN A 19 -13.55 8.50 -4.68
C ASN A 19 -13.32 7.06 -4.18
N ALA A 20 -12.13 6.52 -4.44
CA ALA A 20 -11.79 5.15 -4.11
C ALA A 20 -11.86 4.92 -2.59
N LYS A 21 -12.33 3.73 -2.20
CA LYS A 21 -12.42 3.29 -0.79
C LYS A 21 -11.81 1.92 -0.55
N LYS A 22 -11.76 1.09 -1.58
CA LYS A 22 -11.20 -0.26 -1.54
C LYS A 22 -10.29 -0.41 -2.75
N THR A 23 -9.03 -0.72 -2.52
CA THR A 23 -8.06 -0.92 -3.60
C THR A 23 -7.32 -2.24 -3.40
N ILE A 24 -6.89 -2.82 -4.52
CA ILE A 24 -6.00 -3.97 -4.54
C ILE A 24 -4.70 -3.54 -5.22
N GLU A 25 -3.58 -3.86 -4.60
CA GLU A 25 -2.24 -3.58 -5.12
C GLU A 25 -1.47 -4.88 -5.29
N ILE A 26 -0.93 -5.12 -6.49
CA ILE A 26 -0.15 -6.32 -6.81
C ILE A 26 1.27 -5.86 -7.12
N GLY A 27 2.22 -6.30 -6.30
CA GLY A 27 3.59 -5.81 -6.30
C GLY A 27 3.71 -4.54 -5.46
N VAL A 28 4.23 -4.71 -4.25
CA VAL A 28 4.37 -3.67 -3.22
C VAL A 28 5.83 -3.26 -3.06
N PHE A 29 6.76 -4.18 -3.24
CA PHE A 29 8.20 -3.98 -3.03
C PHE A 29 8.46 -3.33 -1.65
N THR A 30 8.97 -2.10 -1.60
CA THR A 30 9.20 -1.35 -0.35
C THR A 30 7.96 -0.57 0.13
N GLY A 31 6.87 -0.52 -0.63
CA GLY A 31 5.60 0.09 -0.21
C GLY A 31 5.45 1.58 -0.50
N TYR A 32 6.21 2.15 -1.44
CA TYR A 32 6.06 3.57 -1.82
C TYR A 32 4.71 3.85 -2.52
N SER A 33 4.30 3.00 -3.45
CA SER A 33 2.97 3.03 -4.06
C SER A 33 1.88 2.80 -3.02
N LEU A 34 2.05 1.81 -2.14
CA LEU A 34 1.13 1.52 -1.05
C LEU A 34 0.91 2.72 -0.12
N LEU A 35 1.99 3.42 0.26
CA LEU A 35 1.92 4.64 1.07
C LEU A 35 1.12 5.73 0.36
N THR A 36 1.43 5.96 -0.92
CA THR A 36 0.75 6.96 -1.75
C THR A 36 -0.74 6.68 -1.84
N THR A 37 -1.12 5.43 -2.11
CA THR A 37 -2.51 4.96 -2.13
C THR A 37 -3.18 5.21 -0.78
N ALA A 38 -2.56 4.80 0.32
CA ALA A 38 -3.12 4.97 1.66
C ALA A 38 -3.33 6.44 2.05
N LEU A 39 -2.42 7.32 1.67
CA LEU A 39 -2.55 8.76 1.93
C LEU A 39 -3.65 9.40 1.08
N ALA A 40 -3.91 8.89 -0.13
CA ALA A 40 -4.96 9.39 -1.01
C ALA A 40 -6.38 8.95 -0.59
N LEU A 41 -6.52 7.76 -0.01
CA LEU A 41 -7.81 7.21 0.43
C LEU A 41 -8.40 7.96 1.65
N PRO A 42 -9.75 7.95 1.80
CA PRO A 42 -10.42 8.45 2.99
C PRO A 42 -10.10 7.61 4.24
N ALA A 43 -10.49 8.07 5.42
CA ALA A 43 -10.19 7.41 6.71
C ALA A 43 -10.69 5.96 6.80
N ASN A 44 -11.85 5.67 6.18
CA ASN A 44 -12.41 4.32 6.06
C ASN A 44 -11.88 3.54 4.85
N GLY A 45 -10.78 4.00 4.24
CA GLY A 45 -10.14 3.39 3.11
C GLY A 45 -9.39 2.12 3.49
N LYS A 46 -9.51 1.09 2.65
CA LYS A 46 -8.87 -0.21 2.85
C LYS A 46 -8.08 -0.61 1.63
N ILE A 47 -6.87 -1.11 1.85
CA ILE A 47 -5.99 -1.62 0.79
C ILE A 47 -5.64 -3.06 1.10
N THR A 48 -5.83 -3.91 0.10
CA THR A 48 -5.33 -5.28 0.10
C THR A 48 -4.14 -5.33 -0.85
N ALA A 49 -2.94 -5.55 -0.33
CA ALA A 49 -1.72 -5.57 -1.13
C ALA A 49 -1.09 -6.96 -1.12
N ILE A 50 -0.53 -7.38 -2.26
CA ILE A 50 -0.01 -8.73 -2.47
C ILE A 50 1.40 -8.63 -3.04
N ASP A 51 2.35 -9.33 -2.44
CA ASP A 51 3.72 -9.44 -2.94
C ASP A 51 4.29 -10.84 -2.72
N VAL A 52 5.33 -11.21 -3.47
CA VAL A 52 6.08 -12.45 -3.34
C VAL A 52 7.21 -12.34 -2.31
N GLN A 53 7.79 -11.16 -2.12
CA GLN A 53 9.02 -10.99 -1.34
C GLN A 53 8.82 -10.06 -0.15
N LYS A 54 8.67 -10.65 1.04
CA LYS A 54 8.47 -9.93 2.30
C LYS A 54 9.67 -9.08 2.71
N SER A 55 10.89 -9.50 2.38
CA SER A 55 12.15 -8.83 2.80
C SER A 55 12.24 -7.38 2.34
N TYR A 56 11.78 -7.07 1.13
CA TYR A 56 11.77 -5.69 0.63
C TYR A 56 10.73 -4.82 1.35
N PHE A 57 9.57 -5.40 1.68
CA PHE A 57 8.52 -4.67 2.37
C PHE A 57 8.93 -4.26 3.78
N GLU A 58 9.72 -5.09 4.46
CA GLU A 58 10.26 -4.80 5.79
C GLU A 58 11.13 -3.54 5.83
N ILE A 59 11.77 -3.16 4.71
CA ILE A 59 12.56 -1.92 4.59
C ILE A 59 11.66 -0.68 4.69
N GLY A 60 10.48 -0.70 4.07
CA GLY A 60 9.56 0.43 4.07
C GLY A 60 8.55 0.45 5.22
N LEU A 61 8.37 -0.69 5.89
CA LEU A 61 7.43 -0.86 7.00
C LEU A 61 7.55 0.22 8.11
N PRO A 62 8.75 0.66 8.54
CA PRO A 62 8.88 1.72 9.54
C PRO A 62 8.27 3.05 9.08
N TYR A 63 8.38 3.39 7.80
CA TYR A 63 7.85 4.63 7.24
C TYR A 63 6.32 4.60 7.12
N LEU A 64 5.77 3.45 6.70
CA LEU A 64 4.33 3.25 6.66
C LEU A 64 3.70 3.36 8.07
N ARG A 65 4.35 2.78 9.08
CA ARG A 65 3.92 2.93 10.48
C ARG A 65 4.03 4.38 10.97
N LYS A 66 5.12 5.08 10.61
CA LYS A 66 5.30 6.51 10.93
C LYS A 66 4.22 7.40 10.30
N ALA A 67 3.70 7.01 9.15
CA ALA A 67 2.56 7.67 8.50
C ALA A 67 1.19 7.36 9.16
N GLY A 68 1.17 6.60 10.26
CA GLY A 68 -0.06 6.29 11.02
C GLY A 68 -0.88 5.14 10.45
N LEU A 69 -0.34 4.37 9.51
CA LEU A 69 -1.06 3.27 8.86
C LEU A 69 -1.08 2.02 9.75
N SER A 70 -2.25 1.38 9.84
CA SER A 70 -2.40 0.07 10.48
C SER A 70 -2.14 -1.01 9.43
N ILE A 71 -1.13 -1.84 9.67
CA ILE A 71 -0.61 -2.81 8.70
C ILE A 71 -0.66 -4.19 9.34
N LEU A 72 -1.48 -5.07 8.76
CA LEU A 72 -1.55 -6.48 9.12
C LEU A 72 -0.88 -7.30 8.01
N ILE A 73 -0.03 -8.23 8.42
CA ILE A 73 0.78 -9.07 7.56
C ILE A 73 0.31 -10.52 7.77
N SER A 74 -0.36 -11.15 6.78
CA SER A 74 -0.64 -12.59 6.73
C SER A 74 0.05 -13.31 5.57
N SER A 75 0.62 -14.48 5.83
CA SER A 75 1.20 -15.36 4.79
C SER A 75 0.15 -16.31 4.23
N THR A 76 0.11 -16.48 2.90
CA THR A 76 -0.75 -17.50 2.26
C THR A 76 0.09 -18.72 1.84
N PRO A 77 -0.52 -19.92 1.73
CA PRO A 77 0.20 -21.17 1.42
C PRO A 77 0.86 -21.22 0.02
N GLN A 78 0.63 -20.22 -0.84
CA GLN A 78 1.04 -20.22 -2.26
C GLN A 78 2.20 -19.24 -2.57
N LEU A 79 3.13 -19.05 -1.63
CA LEU A 79 4.35 -18.23 -1.81
C LEU A 79 4.13 -16.70 -1.94
N PHE A 80 2.90 -16.23 -1.74
CA PHE A 80 2.58 -14.80 -1.66
C PHE A 80 2.33 -14.39 -0.21
N PHE A 81 2.49 -13.11 0.04
CA PHE A 81 2.25 -12.47 1.31
C PHE A 81 1.21 -11.36 1.12
N LEU A 82 0.22 -11.32 2.01
CA LEU A 82 -0.93 -10.42 1.98
C LEU A 82 -0.79 -9.33 3.04
N ILE A 83 -0.88 -8.08 2.60
CA ILE A 83 -0.86 -6.89 3.44
C ILE A 83 -2.24 -6.29 3.46
N GLU A 84 -2.81 -6.17 4.65
CA GLU A 84 -4.03 -5.42 4.86
C GLU A 84 -3.67 -4.09 5.51
N CYS A 85 -3.93 -3.00 4.79
CA CYS A 85 -3.64 -1.65 5.24
C CYS A 85 -4.93 -0.85 5.42
N SER A 86 -5.08 -0.22 6.58
CA SER A 86 -6.17 0.70 6.89
C SER A 86 -5.62 2.00 7.46
N LYS A 87 -6.24 3.11 7.06
CA LYS A 87 -6.13 4.37 7.81
C LYS A 87 -6.91 4.22 9.12
N ARG A 88 -6.41 4.86 10.17
CA ARG A 88 -7.17 5.11 11.41
C ARG A 88 -7.89 6.44 11.30
#